data_AF-A0A1F0ASV8-F1
#
_entry.id   AF-A0A1F0ASV8-F1
#
_cell.length_a   1.000
_cell.length_b   1.000
_cell.length_c   1.000
_cell.angle_alpha   90.00
_cell.angle_beta   90.00
_cell.angle_gamma   90.00
#
_symmetry.space_group_name_H-M   'P 1'
#
loop_
_entity.id
_entity.type
_entity.pdbx_description
1 polymer ?
#
loop_
_entity_poly.entity_id
_entity_poly.type
_entity_poly.pdbx_seq_one_letter_code
_entity_poly.pdbx_strand_id
1 'polypeptide(L)'
;MGLIKAITDSIGGTFADQWKEIITVQAFDEHTAVSPGIVQESNNGRGVNTKGSVGVISNGSKIFIPENTAAFIFSQSGIEEIITEPGGYEYQNGESSVFNGDGLKKSLFDNVVNRVGFGGQSDQQKQICFINLRELRDIKFGTRGPVMYNDLFYGTDLEVRAFGTFSIQITDAKQFIRNFLPANVTYYTFDSAQARSQIVTEFLQSFIVALNSLSTTYRISQLPSQAAVLAEQVSNDGQYAGTWKERFGFEIVKVAIANIEFSPESKELVKQFSSNKMNLKAYDDVSQKSSNIAAQQKIASGVEQHGLGDGAGMIFGMNMAQGLDEKAMKPSLSLDEQIEALTKLKSLLDAGILSQEEFDRKKKEIMDL
;
A
#
# COMPACT_ATOMS: atom_id res chain seq x y z
N MET A 1 18.28 -49.41 33.31
CA MET A 1 17.57 -48.29 33.98
C MET A 1 16.48 -47.63 33.12
N GLY A 2 16.55 -47.67 31.78
CA GLY A 2 15.54 -47.01 30.93
C GLY A 2 14.11 -47.56 31.01
N LEU A 3 13.93 -48.89 31.07
CA LEU A 3 12.59 -49.51 31.08
C LEU A 3 11.79 -49.19 32.35
N ILE A 4 12.45 -49.24 33.52
CA ILE A 4 11.81 -48.94 34.82
C ILE A 4 11.41 -47.47 34.88
N LYS A 5 12.27 -46.58 34.35
CA LYS A 5 11.97 -45.15 34.25
C LYS A 5 10.80 -44.89 33.29
N ALA A 6 10.81 -45.50 32.10
CA ALA A 6 9.72 -45.38 31.14
C ALA A 6 8.37 -45.87 31.70
N ILE A 7 8.35 -46.96 32.46
CA ILE A 7 7.14 -47.45 33.14
C ILE A 7 6.68 -46.47 34.22
N THR A 8 7.59 -45.98 35.06
CA THR A 8 7.27 -45.02 36.13
C THR A 8 6.73 -43.71 35.56
N ASP A 9 7.38 -43.19 34.52
CA ASP A 9 6.98 -41.96 33.82
C ASP A 9 5.63 -42.15 33.09
N SER A 10 5.40 -43.32 32.46
CA SER A 10 4.13 -43.66 31.82
C SER A 10 2.97 -43.66 32.80
N ILE A 11 3.14 -44.26 33.98
CA ILE A 11 2.10 -44.31 35.01
C ILE A 11 1.81 -42.90 35.54
N GLY A 12 2.86 -42.15 35.93
CA GLY A 12 2.72 -40.79 36.46
C GLY A 12 2.07 -39.83 35.47
N GLY A 13 2.51 -39.85 34.21
CA GLY A 13 1.93 -39.06 33.14
C GLY A 13 0.48 -39.44 32.86
N THR A 14 0.14 -40.74 32.83
CA THR A 14 -1.23 -41.17 32.49
C THR A 14 -2.24 -40.64 33.50
N PHE A 15 -1.90 -40.63 34.79
CA PHE A 15 -2.76 -40.05 35.83
C PHE A 15 -2.83 -38.53 35.77
N ALA A 16 -1.74 -37.84 35.41
CA ALA A 16 -1.74 -36.39 35.23
C ALA A 16 -2.60 -35.97 34.02
N ASP A 17 -2.61 -36.77 32.96
CA ASP A 17 -3.35 -36.50 31.72
C ASP A 17 -4.84 -36.86 31.81
N GLN A 18 -5.30 -37.43 32.94
CA GLN A 18 -6.73 -37.62 33.15
C GLN A 18 -7.48 -36.32 33.41
N TRP A 19 -6.82 -35.31 33.99
CA TRP A 19 -7.48 -34.09 34.40
C TRP A 19 -8.06 -33.34 33.20
N LYS A 20 -9.31 -32.87 33.34
CA LYS A 20 -9.93 -31.98 32.35
C LYS A 20 -9.28 -30.61 32.45
N GLU A 21 -8.83 -30.09 31.33
CA GLU A 21 -8.14 -28.81 31.26
C GLU A 21 -9.05 -27.71 30.75
N ILE A 22 -8.75 -26.46 31.14
CA ILE A 22 -9.34 -25.27 30.54
C ILE A 22 -8.24 -24.60 29.75
N ILE A 23 -8.46 -24.45 28.44
CA ILE A 23 -7.47 -23.93 27.50
C ILE A 23 -8.02 -22.64 26.91
N THR A 24 -7.22 -21.60 26.93
CA THR A 24 -7.58 -20.31 26.35
C THR A 24 -6.35 -19.69 25.68
N VAL A 25 -6.42 -18.42 25.30
CA VAL A 25 -5.32 -17.70 24.67
C VAL A 25 -4.95 -16.46 25.48
N GLN A 26 -3.68 -16.09 25.43
CA GLN A 26 -3.24 -14.80 25.93
C GLN A 26 -3.85 -13.63 25.12
N ALA A 27 -3.75 -12.42 25.65
CA ALA A 27 -4.18 -11.24 24.91
C ALA A 27 -3.38 -11.09 23.60
N PHE A 28 -4.09 -10.87 22.50
CA PHE A 28 -3.50 -10.52 21.22
C PHE A 28 -3.13 -9.03 21.19
N ASP A 29 -1.91 -8.73 20.73
CA ASP A 29 -1.53 -7.37 20.34
C ASP A 29 -2.11 -6.97 18.96
N GLU A 30 -1.71 -5.82 18.44
CA GLU A 30 -2.21 -5.24 17.17
C GLU A 30 -1.69 -5.95 15.91
N HIS A 31 -0.67 -6.81 16.04
CA HIS A 31 0.05 -7.41 14.91
C HIS A 31 0.06 -8.95 14.95
N THR A 32 -0.30 -9.55 16.07
CA THR A 32 -0.32 -11.00 16.26
C THR A 32 -1.53 -11.61 15.56
N ALA A 33 -1.24 -12.46 14.59
CA ALA A 33 -2.23 -13.20 13.83
C ALA A 33 -2.52 -14.56 14.47
N VAL A 34 -1.49 -15.24 14.98
CA VAL A 34 -1.60 -16.56 15.61
C VAL A 34 -0.89 -16.58 16.95
N SER A 35 -1.54 -17.16 17.96
CA SER A 35 -0.96 -17.34 19.29
C SER A 35 -1.24 -18.76 19.81
N PRO A 36 -0.30 -19.37 20.56
CA PRO A 36 -0.52 -20.69 21.12
C PRO A 36 -1.58 -20.64 22.24
N GLY A 37 -2.32 -21.72 22.38
CA GLY A 37 -3.18 -21.92 23.54
C GLY A 37 -2.37 -22.09 24.81
N ILE A 38 -2.90 -21.55 25.90
CA ILE A 38 -2.37 -21.66 27.26
C ILE A 38 -3.36 -22.42 28.13
N VAL A 39 -2.84 -23.36 28.91
CA VAL A 39 -3.63 -24.06 29.94
C VAL A 39 -3.81 -23.12 31.13
N GLN A 40 -5.03 -23.01 31.63
CA GLN A 40 -5.31 -22.24 32.84
C GLN A 40 -4.90 -23.06 34.07
N GLU A 41 -3.65 -22.92 34.48
CA GLU A 41 -3.04 -23.75 35.55
C GLU A 41 -3.58 -23.46 36.96
N SER A 42 -3.89 -22.20 37.27
CA SER A 42 -4.38 -21.79 38.59
C SER A 42 -5.32 -20.60 38.51
N ASN A 43 -6.42 -20.67 39.25
CA ASN A 43 -7.37 -19.58 39.43
C ASN A 43 -7.62 -19.38 40.92
N ASN A 44 -7.12 -18.26 41.47
CA ASN A 44 -7.30 -17.87 42.87
C ASN A 44 -6.93 -18.98 43.88
N GLY A 45 -5.79 -19.64 43.65
CA GLY A 45 -5.28 -20.73 44.51
C GLY A 45 -5.90 -22.11 44.26
N ARG A 46 -6.69 -22.28 43.19
CA ARG A 46 -7.30 -23.56 42.79
C ARG A 46 -6.77 -23.96 41.41
N GLY A 47 -6.29 -25.21 41.29
CA GLY A 47 -5.62 -25.73 40.10
C GLY A 47 -4.36 -26.48 40.54
N VAL A 48 -4.34 -27.79 40.31
CA VAL A 48 -3.34 -28.71 40.90
C VAL A 48 -2.59 -29.54 39.87
N ASN A 49 -3.01 -29.50 38.60
CA ASN A 49 -2.36 -30.28 37.55
C ASN A 49 -1.26 -29.45 36.87
N THR A 50 -0.02 -29.59 37.36
CA THR A 50 1.18 -28.97 36.77
C THR A 50 2.10 -30.01 36.11
N LYS A 51 1.65 -31.27 36.03
CA LYS A 51 2.44 -32.42 35.57
C LYS A 51 1.85 -33.10 34.33
N GLY A 52 0.87 -32.47 33.67
CA GLY A 52 0.32 -32.96 32.40
C GLY A 52 1.42 -33.06 31.34
N SER A 53 1.30 -34.07 30.48
CA SER A 53 2.16 -34.27 29.32
C SER A 53 1.91 -33.17 28.30
N VAL A 54 2.98 -32.59 27.76
CA VAL A 54 2.88 -31.53 26.76
C VAL A 54 2.18 -32.07 25.50
N GLY A 55 1.10 -31.40 25.11
CA GLY A 55 0.33 -31.75 23.91
C GLY A 55 -0.63 -32.91 24.08
N VAL A 56 -0.87 -33.39 25.31
CA VAL A 56 -1.94 -34.33 25.58
C VAL A 56 -3.16 -33.56 26.08
N ILE A 57 -4.32 -33.78 25.46
CA ILE A 57 -5.57 -33.15 25.85
C ILE A 57 -6.58 -34.26 26.12
N SER A 58 -7.23 -34.18 27.28
CA SER A 58 -8.17 -35.20 27.74
C SER A 58 -9.60 -34.90 27.29
N ASN A 59 -10.41 -35.94 27.10
CA ASN A 59 -11.82 -35.80 26.76
C ASN A 59 -12.61 -35.06 27.84
N GLY A 60 -13.47 -34.13 27.40
CA GLY A 60 -14.21 -33.19 28.23
C GLY A 60 -13.40 -31.98 28.71
N SER A 61 -12.17 -31.79 28.21
CA SER A 61 -11.45 -30.52 28.37
C SER A 61 -12.20 -29.39 27.64
N LYS A 62 -12.11 -28.17 28.16
CA LYS A 62 -12.82 -27.02 27.61
C LYS A 62 -11.86 -26.03 26.96
N ILE A 63 -12.16 -25.64 25.73
CA ILE A 63 -11.47 -24.59 25.01
C ILE A 63 -12.35 -23.34 25.09
N PHE A 64 -11.86 -22.28 25.72
CA PHE A 64 -12.54 -20.99 25.77
C PHE A 64 -12.00 -20.12 24.65
N ILE A 65 -12.81 -19.97 23.60
CA ILE A 65 -12.55 -19.13 22.44
C ILE A 65 -13.08 -17.71 22.75
N PRO A 66 -12.20 -16.69 22.84
CA PRO A 66 -12.65 -15.31 23.01
C PRO A 66 -13.41 -14.81 21.78
N GLU A 67 -14.16 -13.72 21.97
CA GLU A 67 -14.77 -12.99 20.85
C GLU A 67 -13.72 -12.55 19.81
N ASN A 68 -14.13 -12.51 18.54
CA ASN A 68 -13.26 -12.17 17.40
C ASN A 68 -12.00 -13.03 17.29
N THR A 69 -12.07 -14.29 17.71
CA THR A 69 -10.98 -15.26 17.64
C THR A 69 -11.52 -16.58 17.09
N ALA A 70 -10.71 -17.31 16.33
CA ALA A 70 -10.96 -18.71 16.01
C ALA A 70 -9.92 -19.59 16.69
N ALA A 71 -10.31 -20.78 17.17
CA ALA A 71 -9.36 -21.78 17.63
C ALA A 71 -9.12 -22.84 16.55
N PHE A 72 -7.95 -23.44 16.54
CA PHE A 72 -7.67 -24.59 15.69
C PHE A 72 -6.74 -25.56 16.40
N ILE A 73 -6.92 -26.84 16.07
CA ILE A 73 -6.23 -27.95 16.72
C ILE A 73 -5.37 -28.63 15.67
N PHE A 74 -4.05 -28.63 15.88
CA PHE A 74 -3.15 -29.52 15.17
C PHE A 74 -3.07 -30.85 15.90
N SER A 75 -3.15 -31.95 15.16
CA SER A 75 -2.87 -33.29 15.66
C SER A 75 -1.94 -33.99 14.69
N GLN A 76 -0.84 -34.55 15.19
CA GLN A 76 0.13 -35.31 14.38
C GLN A 76 0.56 -34.56 13.10
N SER A 77 0.83 -33.26 13.20
CA SER A 77 1.21 -32.36 12.09
C SER A 77 0.12 -32.09 11.03
N GLY A 78 -1.13 -32.49 11.26
CA GLY A 78 -2.29 -32.16 10.45
C GLY A 78 -3.30 -31.27 11.18
N ILE A 79 -4.14 -30.54 10.44
CA ILE A 79 -5.26 -29.78 11.02
C ILE A 79 -6.38 -30.79 11.35
N GLU A 80 -6.64 -30.98 12.64
CA GLU A 80 -7.74 -31.83 13.13
C GLU A 80 -9.07 -31.07 13.02
N GLU A 81 -9.14 -29.89 13.63
CA GLU A 81 -10.39 -29.13 13.75
C GLU A 81 -10.13 -27.62 13.77
N ILE A 82 -11.10 -26.85 13.26
CA ILE A 82 -11.12 -25.39 13.31
C ILE A 82 -12.47 -24.97 13.89
N ILE A 83 -12.42 -24.21 14.97
CA ILE A 83 -13.57 -23.77 15.76
C ILE A 83 -13.67 -22.25 15.60
N THR A 84 -14.70 -21.79 14.88
CA THR A 84 -14.91 -20.36 14.58
C THR A 84 -15.94 -19.70 15.49
N GLU A 85 -16.67 -20.48 16.28
CA GLU A 85 -17.68 -19.96 17.20
C GLU A 85 -17.03 -19.54 18.53
N PRO A 86 -17.24 -18.29 18.98
CA PRO A 86 -16.76 -17.83 20.28
C PRO A 86 -17.53 -18.52 21.41
N GLY A 87 -16.88 -18.68 22.57
CA GLY A 87 -17.46 -19.29 23.75
C GLY A 87 -16.73 -20.56 24.20
N GLY A 88 -17.44 -21.40 24.94
CA GLY A 88 -16.90 -22.64 25.48
C GLY A 88 -17.14 -23.82 24.55
N TYR A 89 -16.06 -24.37 24.01
CA TYR A 89 -16.06 -25.60 23.24
C TYR A 89 -15.60 -26.78 24.11
N GLU A 90 -16.34 -27.88 24.09
CA GLU A 90 -15.96 -29.10 24.82
C GLU A 90 -15.29 -30.09 23.88
N TYR A 91 -14.05 -30.44 24.18
CA TYR A 91 -13.22 -31.28 23.34
C TYR A 91 -13.42 -32.77 23.66
N GLN A 92 -13.68 -33.60 22.65
CA GLN A 92 -14.02 -35.04 22.83
C GLN A 92 -13.15 -36.01 22.04
N ASN A 93 -12.21 -35.52 21.23
CA ASN A 93 -11.34 -36.35 20.38
C ASN A 93 -9.93 -36.53 20.95
N GLY A 94 -9.77 -36.38 22.27
CA GLY A 94 -8.52 -36.49 23.01
C GLY A 94 -8.29 -37.86 23.64
N GLU A 95 -7.40 -37.89 24.63
CA GLU A 95 -7.20 -39.08 25.46
C GLU A 95 -8.41 -39.32 26.36
N SER A 96 -8.78 -40.60 26.54
CA SER A 96 -9.87 -40.98 27.44
C SER A 96 -9.61 -40.47 28.86
N SER A 97 -10.65 -39.87 29.45
CA SER A 97 -10.62 -39.32 30.79
C SER A 97 -11.61 -40.02 31.70
N VAL A 98 -11.14 -40.44 32.87
CA VAL A 98 -11.98 -40.94 33.97
C VAL A 98 -13.04 -39.91 34.39
N PHE A 99 -12.76 -38.61 34.23
CA PHE A 99 -13.71 -37.54 34.54
C PHE A 99 -14.73 -37.30 33.44
N ASN A 100 -14.63 -38.01 32.31
CA ASN A 100 -15.58 -37.96 31.20
C ASN A 100 -16.53 -39.17 31.14
N GLY A 101 -16.46 -40.07 32.12
CA GLY A 101 -17.28 -41.28 32.15
C GLY A 101 -16.73 -42.43 31.31
N ASP A 102 -15.53 -42.26 30.73
CA ASP A 102 -14.82 -43.31 29.99
C ASP A 102 -14.37 -44.39 31.00
N GLY A 103 -14.83 -45.64 30.81
CA GLY A 103 -14.68 -46.72 31.80
C GLY A 103 -13.24 -46.89 32.34
N LEU A 104 -13.09 -46.70 33.66
CA LEU A 104 -11.86 -46.56 34.44
C LEU A 104 -10.71 -47.56 34.18
N LYS A 105 -10.99 -48.83 33.87
CA LYS A 105 -9.97 -49.90 33.98
C LYS A 105 -9.26 -50.23 32.67
N LYS A 106 -9.95 -50.12 31.54
CA LYS A 106 -9.40 -50.56 30.24
C LYS A 106 -8.61 -49.44 29.57
N SER A 107 -9.17 -48.22 29.55
CA SER A 107 -8.53 -47.04 28.96
C SER A 107 -7.21 -46.67 29.63
N LEU A 108 -7.15 -46.68 30.97
CA LEU A 108 -5.91 -46.41 31.70
C LEU A 108 -4.82 -47.46 31.42
N PHE A 109 -5.19 -48.74 31.34
CA PHE A 109 -4.22 -49.80 31.06
C PHE A 109 -3.70 -49.71 29.62
N ASP A 110 -4.59 -49.47 28.65
CA ASP A 110 -4.24 -49.33 27.24
C ASP A 110 -3.30 -48.11 27.03
N ASN A 111 -3.59 -46.97 27.67
CA ASN A 111 -2.74 -45.78 27.60
C ASN A 111 -1.34 -46.02 28.22
N VAL A 112 -1.26 -46.71 29.37
CA VAL A 112 0.03 -47.05 29.98
C VAL A 112 0.84 -47.99 29.09
N VAL A 113 0.21 -49.01 28.50
CA VAL A 113 0.90 -49.95 27.59
C VAL A 113 1.41 -49.23 26.33
N ASN A 114 0.59 -48.38 25.72
CA ASN A 114 0.99 -47.58 24.56
C ASN A 114 2.19 -46.68 24.90
N ARG A 115 2.13 -45.95 26.02
CA ARG A 115 3.21 -45.03 26.46
C ARG A 115 4.52 -45.74 26.77
N VAL A 116 4.47 -46.95 27.35
CA VAL A 116 5.66 -47.77 27.56
C VAL A 116 6.33 -48.10 26.22
N GLY A 117 5.55 -48.36 25.16
CA GLY A 117 6.03 -48.54 23.80
C GLY A 117 6.76 -47.32 23.22
N PHE A 118 6.37 -46.12 23.61
CA PHE A 118 6.98 -44.84 23.22
C PHE A 118 7.95 -44.27 24.27
N GLY A 119 8.47 -45.11 25.18
CA GLY A 119 9.50 -44.72 26.13
C GLY A 119 9.04 -43.79 27.26
N GLY A 120 7.75 -43.82 27.59
CA GLY A 120 7.16 -42.99 28.65
C GLY A 120 6.32 -41.81 28.16
N GLN A 121 6.26 -41.57 26.85
CA GLN A 121 5.56 -40.44 26.24
C GLN A 121 4.24 -40.89 25.60
N SER A 122 3.27 -39.98 25.53
CA SER A 122 2.05 -40.21 24.75
C SER A 122 2.34 -40.16 23.24
N ASP A 123 1.63 -40.98 22.48
CA ASP A 123 1.60 -40.96 21.01
C ASP A 123 0.59 -39.94 20.46
N GLN A 124 -0.25 -39.38 21.35
CA GLN A 124 -1.14 -38.27 21.06
C GLN A 124 -0.40 -36.97 21.31
N GLN A 125 -0.03 -36.27 20.22
CA GLN A 125 0.46 -34.91 20.29
C GLN A 125 -0.51 -33.97 19.58
N LYS A 126 -1.16 -33.13 20.37
CA LYS A 126 -2.12 -32.13 19.96
C LYS A 126 -1.66 -30.75 20.38
N GLN A 127 -1.94 -29.76 19.55
CA GLN A 127 -1.62 -28.39 19.83
C GLN A 127 -2.78 -27.49 19.46
N ILE A 128 -3.31 -26.77 20.45
CA ILE A 128 -4.32 -25.75 20.23
C ILE A 128 -3.63 -24.42 19.99
N CYS A 129 -4.04 -23.76 18.93
CA CYS A 129 -3.64 -22.40 18.61
C CYS A 129 -4.89 -21.57 18.31
N PHE A 130 -4.72 -20.26 18.34
CA PHE A 130 -5.81 -19.31 18.15
C PHE A 130 -5.42 -18.28 17.10
N ILE A 131 -6.40 -17.85 16.31
CA ILE A 131 -6.28 -16.88 15.22
C ILE A 131 -7.04 -15.63 15.61
N ASN A 132 -6.38 -14.48 15.50
CA ASN A 132 -7.00 -13.18 15.67
C ASN A 132 -7.82 -12.83 14.41
N LEU A 133 -9.15 -12.71 14.57
CA LEU A 133 -10.06 -12.31 13.49
C LEU A 133 -10.31 -10.80 13.47
N ARG A 134 -9.71 -10.04 14.39
CA ARG A 134 -9.77 -8.57 14.38
C ARG A 134 -8.88 -8.01 13.28
N GLU A 135 -9.16 -6.77 12.92
CA GLU A 135 -8.28 -5.98 12.05
C GLU A 135 -6.90 -5.82 12.70
N LEU A 136 -5.86 -6.29 12.00
CA LEU A 136 -4.45 -6.10 12.34
C LEU A 136 -4.01 -4.77 11.74
N ARG A 137 -3.66 -3.82 12.60
CA ARG A 137 -3.52 -2.40 12.25
C ARG A 137 -2.05 -2.00 12.14
N ASP A 138 -1.82 -0.83 11.56
CA ASP A 138 -0.49 -0.18 11.52
C ASP A 138 0.61 -1.02 10.83
N ILE A 139 0.27 -1.77 9.78
CA ILE A 139 1.28 -2.44 8.96
C ILE A 139 1.92 -1.40 8.04
N LYS A 140 3.15 -1.01 8.38
CA LYS A 140 3.89 0.04 7.68
C LYS A 140 4.38 -0.43 6.31
N PHE A 141 4.24 0.44 5.32
CA PHE A 141 4.83 0.27 3.99
C PHE A 141 5.58 1.53 3.55
N GLY A 142 6.55 1.32 2.67
CA GLY A 142 7.31 2.39 2.04
C GLY A 142 7.92 1.89 0.74
N THR A 143 7.87 2.73 -0.29
CA THR A 143 8.54 2.43 -1.57
C THR A 143 10.05 2.28 -1.33
N ARG A 144 10.65 1.17 -1.78
CA ARG A 144 12.09 0.88 -1.58
C ARG A 144 13.01 1.85 -2.32
N GLY A 145 12.51 2.45 -3.39
CA GLY A 145 13.19 3.44 -4.21
C GLY A 145 12.17 4.39 -4.84
N PRO A 146 12.62 5.38 -5.63
CA PRO A 146 11.72 6.24 -6.36
C PRO A 146 10.89 5.44 -7.38
N VAL A 147 9.61 5.78 -7.48
CA VAL A 147 8.67 5.22 -8.46
C VAL A 147 8.37 6.31 -9.48
N MET A 148 8.47 5.98 -10.77
CA MET A 148 8.14 6.90 -11.85
C MET A 148 6.62 7.15 -11.90
N TYR A 149 6.24 8.41 -12.10
CA TYR A 149 4.87 8.85 -12.28
C TYR A 149 4.83 9.88 -13.42
N ASN A 150 4.11 9.55 -14.49
CA ASN A 150 3.95 10.46 -15.61
C ASN A 150 2.92 11.53 -15.28
N ASP A 151 3.37 12.77 -14.99
CA ASP A 151 2.43 13.86 -14.71
C ASP A 151 2.16 14.66 -15.98
N LEU A 152 0.97 14.47 -16.56
CA LEU A 152 0.53 15.15 -17.79
C LEU A 152 0.57 16.69 -17.70
N PHE A 153 0.47 17.27 -16.50
CA PHE A 153 0.55 18.73 -16.34
C PHE A 153 1.97 19.26 -16.52
N TYR A 154 2.97 18.50 -16.08
CA TYR A 154 4.37 18.84 -16.28
C TYR A 154 4.88 18.32 -17.62
N GLY A 155 4.22 17.32 -18.22
CA GLY A 155 4.61 16.71 -19.49
C GLY A 155 5.90 15.90 -19.39
N THR A 156 6.25 15.45 -18.18
CA THR A 156 7.47 14.70 -17.88
C THR A 156 7.20 13.62 -16.84
N ASP A 157 8.03 12.59 -16.85
CA ASP A 157 8.07 11.62 -15.76
C ASP A 157 8.70 12.27 -14.53
N LEU A 158 8.01 12.14 -13.40
CA LEU A 158 8.44 12.60 -12.09
C LEU A 158 8.53 11.41 -11.17
N GLU A 159 9.60 11.34 -10.40
CA GLU A 159 9.81 10.29 -9.42
C GLU A 159 9.18 10.67 -8.08
N VAL A 160 8.47 9.72 -7.49
CA VAL A 160 7.83 9.85 -6.20
C VAL A 160 8.24 8.74 -5.25
N ARG A 161 8.25 9.05 -3.95
CA ARG A 161 8.32 8.07 -2.87
C ARG A 161 7.04 8.17 -2.06
N ALA A 162 6.50 7.02 -1.69
CA ALA A 162 5.28 6.94 -0.92
C ALA A 162 5.49 6.11 0.35
N PHE A 163 4.91 6.58 1.44
CA PHE A 163 4.95 5.92 2.74
C PHE A 163 3.57 5.96 3.37
N GLY A 164 3.24 4.93 4.12
CA GLY A 164 1.95 4.83 4.78
C GLY A 164 1.81 3.57 5.59
N THR A 165 0.57 3.27 5.93
CA THR A 165 0.20 2.06 6.64
C THR A 165 -1.00 1.42 5.96
N PHE A 166 -1.12 0.12 6.10
CA PHE A 166 -2.35 -0.60 5.78
C PHE A 166 -2.73 -1.51 6.93
N SER A 167 -3.96 -2.00 6.90
CA SER A 167 -4.48 -2.99 7.82
C SER A 167 -5.05 -4.17 7.08
N ILE A 168 -4.97 -5.33 7.71
CA ILE A 168 -5.49 -6.59 7.17
C ILE A 168 -6.40 -7.25 8.18
N GLN A 169 -7.31 -8.09 7.71
CA GLN A 169 -8.17 -8.90 8.56
C GLN A 169 -8.25 -10.32 8.02
N ILE A 170 -8.11 -11.29 8.91
CA ILE A 170 -8.31 -12.71 8.58
C ILE A 170 -9.81 -12.97 8.55
N THR A 171 -10.31 -13.38 7.39
CA THR A 171 -11.74 -13.62 7.14
C THR A 171 -12.05 -15.11 6.98
N ASP A 172 -11.11 -15.89 6.49
CA ASP A 172 -11.19 -17.35 6.43
C ASP A 172 -9.99 -17.99 7.15
N ALA A 173 -10.23 -18.40 8.40
CA ALA A 173 -9.25 -19.08 9.24
C ALA A 173 -8.71 -20.38 8.60
N LYS A 174 -9.57 -21.14 7.90
CA LYS A 174 -9.18 -22.42 7.29
C LYS A 174 -8.23 -22.19 6.13
N GLN A 175 -8.53 -21.22 5.29
CA GLN A 175 -7.69 -20.87 4.17
C GLN A 175 -6.36 -20.25 4.64
N PHE A 176 -6.42 -19.41 5.68
CA PHE A 176 -5.24 -18.84 6.32
C PHE A 176 -4.26 -19.89 6.84
N ILE A 177 -4.75 -20.87 7.61
CA ILE A 177 -3.87 -21.93 8.15
C ILE A 177 -3.28 -22.78 7.03
N ARG A 178 -4.07 -23.11 6.01
CA ARG A 178 -3.64 -24.05 4.95
C ARG A 178 -2.67 -23.44 3.95
N ASN A 179 -2.89 -22.17 3.59
CA ASN A 179 -2.22 -21.57 2.44
C ASN A 179 -1.18 -20.51 2.83
N PHE A 180 -1.28 -19.92 4.03
CA PHE A 180 -0.41 -18.82 4.45
C PHE A 180 0.47 -19.15 5.65
N LEU A 181 -0.09 -19.77 6.69
CA LEU A 181 0.67 -20.10 7.89
C LEU A 181 1.71 -21.21 7.59
N PRO A 182 2.99 -21.01 7.92
CA PRO A 182 3.98 -22.07 7.74
C PRO A 182 3.69 -23.28 8.65
N ALA A 183 4.06 -24.47 8.20
CA ALA A 183 3.85 -25.70 8.96
C ALA A 183 4.55 -25.65 10.33
N ASN A 184 3.90 -26.22 11.34
CA ASN A 184 4.39 -26.29 12.73
C ASN A 184 4.66 -24.93 13.40
N VAL A 185 4.06 -23.85 12.87
CA VAL A 185 4.12 -22.54 13.52
C VAL A 185 2.94 -22.37 14.48
N THR A 186 3.28 -21.95 15.68
CA THR A 186 2.36 -21.86 16.83
C THR A 186 2.14 -20.40 17.25
N TYR A 187 3.06 -19.53 16.84
CA TYR A 187 3.00 -18.08 17.04
C TYR A 187 3.39 -17.39 15.73
N TYR A 188 2.55 -16.47 15.25
CA TYR A 188 2.80 -15.72 14.03
C TYR A 188 2.36 -14.28 14.20
N THR A 189 3.29 -13.35 13.96
CA THR A 189 3.07 -11.92 14.10
C THR A 189 3.56 -11.16 12.88
N PHE A 190 2.74 -10.23 12.41
CA PHE A 190 3.11 -9.27 11.39
C PHE A 190 3.97 -8.13 11.95
N ASP A 191 4.52 -8.23 13.16
CA ASP A 191 5.61 -7.35 13.56
C ASP A 191 6.98 -7.88 13.09
N SER A 192 7.09 -9.18 12.80
CA SER A 192 8.31 -9.74 12.23
C SER A 192 8.55 -9.21 10.80
N ALA A 193 9.76 -8.73 10.53
CA ALA A 193 10.17 -8.31 9.19
C ALA A 193 10.09 -9.45 8.17
N GLN A 194 10.36 -10.69 8.59
CA GLN A 194 10.28 -11.88 7.74
C GLN A 194 8.83 -12.20 7.37
N ALA A 195 7.93 -12.14 8.35
CA ALA A 195 6.49 -12.36 8.15
C ALA A 195 5.87 -11.30 7.22
N ARG A 196 6.29 -10.03 7.38
CA ARG A 196 5.80 -8.93 6.55
C ARG A 196 6.40 -8.85 5.15
N SER A 197 7.59 -9.41 4.93
CA SER A 197 8.35 -9.11 3.71
C SER A 197 7.58 -9.45 2.44
N GLN A 198 6.89 -10.59 2.40
CA GLN A 198 6.08 -10.97 1.24
C GLN A 198 4.88 -10.04 1.05
N ILE A 199 4.06 -9.87 2.10
CA ILE A 199 2.82 -9.09 1.99
C ILE A 199 3.09 -7.61 1.69
N VAL A 200 4.14 -7.01 2.27
CA VAL A 200 4.52 -5.62 1.97
C VAL A 200 5.01 -5.50 0.53
N THR A 201 5.70 -6.51 0.01
CA THR A 201 6.16 -6.50 -1.39
C THR A 201 4.99 -6.62 -2.36
N GLU A 202 4.07 -7.58 -2.15
CA GLU A 202 2.86 -7.74 -2.97
C GLU A 202 1.97 -6.48 -2.89
N PHE A 203 1.80 -5.90 -1.69
CA PHE A 203 1.11 -4.63 -1.50
C PHE A 203 1.73 -3.49 -2.31
N LEU A 204 3.07 -3.33 -2.25
CA LEU A 204 3.77 -2.30 -3.00
C LEU A 204 3.59 -2.46 -4.52
N GLN A 205 3.51 -3.68 -5.03
CA GLN A 205 3.23 -3.92 -6.46
C GLN A 205 1.84 -3.40 -6.83
N SER A 206 0.79 -3.81 -6.10
CA SER A 206 -0.57 -3.28 -6.32
C SER A 206 -0.63 -1.76 -6.16
N PHE A 207 0.10 -1.21 -5.18
CA PHE A 207 0.17 0.23 -4.96
C PHE A 207 0.80 0.97 -6.14
N ILE A 208 1.89 0.44 -6.71
CA ILE A 208 2.55 1.04 -7.89
C ILE A 208 1.63 0.98 -9.11
N VAL A 209 0.91 -0.12 -9.31
CA VAL A 209 -0.09 -0.26 -10.39
C VAL A 209 -1.21 0.78 -10.22
N ALA A 210 -1.79 0.87 -9.01
CA ALA A 210 -2.82 1.85 -8.68
C ALA A 210 -2.33 3.29 -8.88
N LEU A 211 -1.11 3.59 -8.42
CA LEU A 211 -0.48 4.90 -8.55
C LEU A 211 -0.31 5.28 -10.02
N ASN A 212 0.21 4.39 -10.85
CA ASN A 212 0.38 4.64 -12.29
C ASN A 212 -0.96 4.80 -13.02
N SER A 213 -2.03 4.12 -12.59
CA SER A 213 -3.35 4.30 -13.19
C SER A 213 -3.86 5.75 -13.06
N LEU A 214 -3.53 6.41 -11.94
CA LEU A 214 -3.95 7.79 -11.66
C LEU A 214 -3.14 8.83 -12.44
N SER A 215 -1.98 8.47 -12.99
CA SER A 215 -1.08 9.36 -13.75
C SER A 215 -1.76 10.06 -14.93
N THR A 216 -2.72 9.36 -15.55
CA THR A 216 -3.49 9.87 -16.70
C THR A 216 -4.54 10.92 -16.32
N THR A 217 -4.94 10.98 -15.06
CA THR A 217 -6.12 11.76 -14.62
C THR A 217 -5.76 12.84 -13.61
N TYR A 218 -4.84 12.54 -12.69
CA TYR A 218 -4.50 13.39 -11.57
C TYR A 218 -3.05 13.84 -11.63
N ARG A 219 -2.82 15.09 -11.22
CA ARG A 219 -1.47 15.59 -10.97
C ARG A 219 -0.93 14.98 -9.67
N ILE A 220 0.38 14.91 -9.52
CA ILE A 220 1.02 14.39 -8.30
C ILE A 220 0.56 15.16 -7.07
N SER A 221 0.39 16.49 -7.19
CA SER A 221 -0.10 17.34 -6.10
C SER A 221 -1.53 17.03 -5.66
N GLN A 222 -2.30 16.30 -6.47
CA GLN A 222 -3.66 15.87 -6.17
C GLN A 222 -3.71 14.45 -5.61
N LEU A 223 -2.63 13.65 -5.73
CA LEU A 223 -2.61 12.27 -5.24
C LEU A 223 -2.92 12.12 -3.73
N PRO A 224 -2.47 13.02 -2.83
CA PRO A 224 -2.85 12.90 -1.42
C PRO A 224 -4.36 12.92 -1.19
N SER A 225 -5.15 13.63 -2.02
CA SER A 225 -6.61 13.63 -1.92
C SER A 225 -7.28 12.42 -2.56
N GLN A 226 -6.53 11.61 -3.30
CA GLN A 226 -6.99 10.38 -3.95
C GLN A 226 -6.62 9.11 -3.15
N ALA A 227 -6.26 9.25 -1.88
CA ALA A 227 -5.85 8.11 -1.05
C ALA A 227 -6.94 7.00 -0.97
N ALA A 228 -8.22 7.38 -0.93
CA ALA A 228 -9.32 6.42 -0.94
C ALA A 228 -9.41 5.64 -2.26
N VAL A 229 -9.22 6.32 -3.39
CA VAL A 229 -9.20 5.70 -4.72
C VAL A 229 -8.02 4.74 -4.85
N LEU A 230 -6.83 5.14 -4.37
CA LEU A 230 -5.65 4.28 -4.33
C LEU A 230 -5.91 3.03 -3.46
N ALA A 231 -6.52 3.20 -2.29
CA ALA A 231 -6.87 2.08 -1.41
C ALA A 231 -7.81 1.07 -2.08
N GLU A 232 -8.84 1.57 -2.76
CA GLU A 232 -9.80 0.75 -3.49
C GLU A 232 -9.14 0.02 -4.66
N GLN A 233 -8.33 0.70 -5.46
CA GLN A 233 -7.60 0.08 -6.58
C GLN A 233 -6.62 -1.00 -6.10
N VAL A 234 -5.93 -0.79 -4.98
CA VAL A 234 -5.05 -1.81 -4.39
C VAL A 234 -5.83 -3.02 -3.91
N SER A 235 -6.98 -2.79 -3.26
CA SER A 235 -7.80 -3.88 -2.72
C SER A 235 -8.49 -4.68 -3.82
N ASN A 236 -8.79 -4.06 -4.97
CA ASN A 236 -9.40 -4.69 -6.14
C ASN A 236 -8.37 -5.24 -7.15
N ASP A 237 -7.08 -5.17 -6.85
CA ASP A 237 -6.03 -5.66 -7.75
C ASP A 237 -6.09 -7.19 -7.90
N GLY A 238 -6.38 -7.66 -9.12
CA GLY A 238 -6.55 -9.08 -9.42
C GLY A 238 -5.25 -9.89 -9.53
N GLN A 239 -4.08 -9.29 -9.27
CA GLN A 239 -2.79 -9.98 -9.44
C GLN A 239 -2.01 -10.17 -8.14
N TYR A 240 -1.96 -9.15 -7.27
CA TYR A 240 -1.16 -9.18 -6.06
C TYR A 240 -2.04 -9.05 -4.82
N ALA A 241 -2.11 -7.87 -4.20
CA ALA A 241 -2.69 -7.71 -2.87
C ALA A 241 -4.21 -7.94 -2.82
N GLY A 242 -4.94 -7.65 -3.89
CA GLY A 242 -6.37 -7.94 -3.96
C GLY A 242 -6.69 -9.43 -4.06
N THR A 243 -5.70 -10.30 -4.35
CA THR A 243 -5.89 -11.76 -4.40
C THR A 243 -5.73 -12.46 -3.05
N TRP A 244 -5.39 -11.71 -1.98
CA TRP A 244 -5.08 -12.31 -0.68
C TRP A 244 -6.27 -13.02 -0.05
N LYS A 245 -7.49 -12.56 -0.30
CA LYS A 245 -8.69 -13.21 0.22
C LYS A 245 -8.79 -14.63 -0.32
N GLU A 246 -8.70 -14.80 -1.64
CA GLU A 246 -8.84 -16.08 -2.32
C GLU A 246 -7.58 -16.95 -2.25
N ARG A 247 -6.39 -16.38 -2.03
CA ARG A 247 -5.16 -17.16 -1.89
C ARG A 247 -4.90 -17.56 -0.45
N PHE A 248 -5.11 -16.64 0.49
CA PHE A 248 -4.59 -16.72 1.84
C PHE A 248 -5.66 -16.54 2.93
N GLY A 249 -6.92 -16.25 2.61
CA GLY A 249 -7.98 -16.13 3.61
C GLY A 249 -7.93 -14.86 4.47
N PHE A 250 -7.19 -13.85 4.04
CA PHE A 250 -7.19 -12.52 4.66
C PHE A 250 -7.24 -11.43 3.61
N GLU A 251 -7.79 -10.27 3.95
CA GLU A 251 -7.96 -9.16 3.03
C GLU A 251 -7.45 -7.85 3.60
N ILE A 252 -7.22 -6.88 2.72
CA ILE A 252 -6.91 -5.50 3.11
C ILE A 252 -8.22 -4.86 3.58
N VAL A 253 -8.21 -4.30 4.79
CA VAL A 253 -9.35 -3.55 5.32
C VAL A 253 -9.23 -2.08 4.97
N LYS A 254 -8.04 -1.50 5.18
CA LYS A 254 -7.82 -0.08 4.95
C LYS A 254 -6.39 0.19 4.53
N VAL A 255 -6.24 1.19 3.68
CA VAL A 255 -4.95 1.79 3.33
C VAL A 255 -4.95 3.25 3.73
N ALA A 256 -3.89 3.68 4.41
CA ALA A 256 -3.65 5.05 4.80
C ALA A 256 -2.30 5.51 4.21
N ILE A 257 -2.36 6.48 3.31
CA ILE A 257 -1.17 7.09 2.73
C ILE A 257 -0.76 8.25 3.62
N ALA A 258 0.42 8.15 4.25
CA ALA A 258 0.93 9.19 5.13
C ALA A 258 1.53 10.35 4.31
N ASN A 259 2.30 10.03 3.27
CA ASN A 259 2.87 11.04 2.38
C ASN A 259 3.23 10.46 1.00
N ILE A 260 3.15 11.32 -0.02
CA ILE A 260 3.72 11.09 -1.35
C ILE A 260 4.63 12.28 -1.64
N GLU A 261 5.93 12.03 -1.65
CA GLU A 261 6.93 13.08 -1.86
C GLU A 261 7.67 12.90 -3.18
N PHE A 262 8.02 14.02 -3.81
CA PHE A 262 8.92 14.02 -4.95
C PHE A 262 10.34 13.61 -4.55
N SER A 263 11.04 12.91 -5.44
CA SER A 263 12.49 12.74 -5.34
C SER A 263 13.20 14.11 -5.39
N PRO A 264 14.42 14.24 -4.84
CA PRO A 264 15.20 15.47 -4.96
C PRO A 264 15.36 15.93 -6.41
N GLU A 265 15.61 15.02 -7.36
CA GLU A 265 15.69 15.35 -8.79
C GLU A 265 14.37 15.92 -9.31
N SER A 266 13.24 15.28 -8.96
CA SER A 266 11.91 15.70 -9.41
C SER A 266 11.47 17.03 -8.80
N LYS A 267 11.87 17.32 -7.56
CA LYS A 267 11.64 18.64 -6.94
C LYS A 267 12.31 19.76 -7.72
N GLU A 268 13.53 19.54 -8.18
CA GLU A 268 14.27 20.54 -8.97
C GLU A 268 13.63 20.72 -10.35
N LEU A 269 13.21 19.63 -11.01
CA LEU A 269 12.46 19.72 -12.29
C LEU A 269 11.17 20.52 -12.14
N VAL A 270 10.36 20.23 -11.12
CA VAL A 270 9.12 20.97 -10.84
C VAL A 270 9.41 22.44 -10.54
N LYS A 271 10.49 22.76 -9.82
CA LYS A 271 10.91 24.13 -9.51
C LYS A 271 11.37 24.89 -10.75
N GLN A 272 12.13 24.26 -11.63
CA GLN A 272 12.56 24.83 -12.91
C GLN A 272 11.36 25.09 -13.82
N PHE A 273 10.47 24.10 -13.96
CA PHE A 273 9.23 24.25 -14.72
C PHE A 273 8.37 25.41 -14.19
N SER A 274 8.20 25.49 -12.88
CA SER A 274 7.39 26.55 -12.25
C SER A 274 8.03 27.93 -12.45
N SER A 275 9.34 28.04 -12.27
CA SER A 275 10.10 29.28 -12.52
C SER A 275 9.97 29.73 -13.98
N ASN A 276 10.16 28.81 -14.93
CA ASN A 276 10.06 29.10 -16.36
C ASN A 276 8.65 29.55 -16.75
N LYS A 277 7.61 28.90 -16.23
CA LYS A 277 6.21 29.26 -16.50
C LYS A 277 5.85 30.64 -15.92
N MET A 278 6.35 30.98 -14.73
CA MET A 278 6.17 32.32 -14.14
C MET A 278 6.88 33.39 -14.98
N ASN A 279 8.11 33.13 -15.41
CA ASN A 279 8.87 34.07 -16.24
C ASN A 279 8.22 34.31 -17.61
N LEU A 280 7.73 33.25 -18.26
CA LEU A 280 6.97 33.35 -19.51
C LEU A 280 5.68 34.14 -19.34
N LYS A 281 4.90 33.88 -18.27
CA LYS A 281 3.69 34.63 -17.99
C LYS A 281 3.98 36.11 -17.71
N ALA A 282 5.05 36.41 -16.97
CA ALA A 282 5.49 37.77 -16.74
C ALA A 282 5.91 38.46 -18.06
N TYR A 283 6.56 37.73 -18.97
CA TYR A 283 6.92 38.24 -20.29
C TYR A 283 5.70 38.49 -21.19
N ASP A 284 4.73 37.58 -21.20
CA ASP A 284 3.47 37.76 -21.93
C ASP A 284 2.66 38.94 -21.39
N ASP A 285 2.55 39.08 -20.06
CA ASP A 285 1.86 40.20 -19.42
C ASP A 285 2.55 41.54 -19.74
N VAL A 286 3.90 41.57 -19.76
CA VAL A 286 4.68 42.76 -20.13
C VAL A 286 4.59 43.06 -21.62
N SER A 287 4.65 42.04 -22.48
CA SER A 287 4.50 42.17 -23.92
C SER A 287 3.11 42.70 -24.27
N GLN A 288 2.04 42.10 -23.72
CA GLN A 288 0.68 42.57 -23.93
C GLN A 288 0.45 44.00 -23.42
N LYS A 289 0.95 44.34 -22.21
CA LYS A 289 0.87 45.71 -21.69
C LYS A 289 1.68 46.69 -22.54
N SER A 290 2.87 46.31 -23.00
CA SER A 290 3.71 47.17 -23.85
C SER A 290 3.10 47.36 -25.23
N SER A 291 2.51 46.32 -25.83
CA SER A 291 1.73 46.44 -27.07
C SER A 291 0.50 47.33 -26.90
N ASN A 292 -0.19 47.26 -25.76
CA ASN A 292 -1.36 48.09 -25.49
C ASN A 292 -0.98 49.57 -25.26
N ILE A 293 0.14 49.82 -24.57
CA ILE A 293 0.69 51.18 -24.39
C ILE A 293 1.23 51.73 -25.71
N ALA A 294 1.92 50.93 -26.52
CA ALA A 294 2.38 51.34 -27.85
C ALA A 294 1.21 51.60 -28.82
N ALA A 295 0.13 50.82 -28.74
CA ALA A 295 -1.09 51.07 -29.50
C ALA A 295 -1.80 52.36 -29.03
N GLN A 296 -1.92 52.58 -27.73
CA GLN A 296 -2.47 53.83 -27.18
C GLN A 296 -1.60 55.05 -27.50
N GLN A 297 -0.26 54.91 -27.47
CA GLN A 297 0.65 55.96 -27.88
C GLN A 297 0.52 56.24 -29.37
N LYS A 298 0.43 55.24 -30.25
CA LYS A 298 0.16 55.49 -31.69
C LYS A 298 -1.19 56.17 -31.94
N ILE A 299 -2.22 55.84 -31.15
CA ILE A 299 -3.51 56.54 -31.21
C ILE A 299 -3.36 58.00 -30.73
N ALA A 300 -2.64 58.23 -29.62
CA ALA A 300 -2.38 59.57 -29.09
C ALA A 300 -1.50 60.42 -30.01
N SER A 301 -0.43 59.85 -30.58
CA SER A 301 0.43 60.50 -31.57
C SER A 301 -0.31 60.76 -32.88
N GLY A 302 -1.22 59.87 -33.30
CA GLY A 302 -2.09 60.11 -34.44
C GLY A 302 -3.03 61.31 -34.23
N VAL A 303 -3.50 61.51 -33.00
CA VAL A 303 -4.32 62.67 -32.60
C VAL A 303 -3.48 63.96 -32.51
N GLU A 304 -2.23 63.86 -32.06
CA GLU A 304 -1.32 65.00 -31.89
C GLU A 304 -0.73 65.49 -33.24
N GLN A 305 -0.45 64.58 -34.18
CA GLN A 305 0.11 64.92 -35.49
C GLN A 305 -0.93 65.37 -36.52
N HIS A 306 -2.21 65.03 -36.34
CA HIS A 306 -3.28 65.39 -37.28
C HIS A 306 -4.32 66.38 -36.76
N GLY A 307 -4.26 66.80 -35.49
CA GLY A 307 -5.14 67.83 -34.95
C GLY A 307 -6.62 67.41 -34.91
N LEU A 308 -7.28 67.68 -33.79
CA LEU A 308 -8.73 67.52 -33.69
C LEU A 308 -9.42 68.64 -34.47
N GLY A 309 -9.47 68.50 -35.79
CA GLY A 309 -10.32 69.28 -36.68
C GLY A 309 -11.61 68.52 -36.96
N ASP A 310 -12.74 69.12 -36.62
CA ASP A 310 -14.13 68.63 -36.63
C ASP A 310 -14.69 68.25 -38.02
N GLY A 311 -13.86 67.75 -38.93
CA GLY A 311 -14.22 67.31 -40.27
C GLY A 311 -13.30 66.26 -40.89
N ALA A 312 -12.15 65.93 -40.29
CA ALA A 312 -11.20 64.96 -40.84
C ALA A 312 -11.54 63.49 -40.49
N GLY A 313 -12.29 63.26 -39.40
CA GLY A 313 -12.68 61.92 -38.95
C GLY A 313 -13.63 61.18 -39.90
N MET A 314 -14.37 61.90 -40.75
CA MET A 314 -15.29 61.28 -41.72
C MET A 314 -14.66 60.94 -43.07
N ILE A 315 -13.59 61.63 -43.48
CA ILE A 315 -12.94 61.36 -44.79
C ILE A 315 -12.03 60.11 -44.69
N PHE A 316 -11.36 59.90 -43.55
CA PHE A 316 -10.56 58.69 -43.33
C PHE A 316 -11.42 57.43 -43.07
N GLY A 317 -12.59 57.59 -42.44
CA GLY A 317 -13.53 56.49 -42.22
C GLY A 317 -14.20 55.97 -43.49
N MET A 318 -14.34 56.81 -44.52
CA MET A 318 -15.07 56.45 -45.74
C MET A 318 -14.20 55.82 -46.84
N ASN A 319 -12.89 56.09 -46.86
CA ASN A 319 -11.96 55.42 -47.77
C ASN A 319 -11.50 54.03 -47.30
N MET A 320 -11.72 53.67 -46.03
CA MET A 320 -11.38 52.35 -45.50
C MET A 320 -12.49 51.29 -45.72
N ALA A 321 -13.69 51.70 -46.15
CA ALA A 321 -14.84 50.81 -46.32
C ALA A 321 -14.99 50.21 -47.74
N GLN A 322 -14.15 50.60 -48.71
CA GLN A 322 -14.29 50.18 -50.12
C GLN A 322 -13.10 49.38 -50.69
N GLY A 323 -12.18 48.91 -49.84
CA GLY A 323 -10.98 48.19 -50.29
C GLY A 323 -10.74 46.87 -49.54
N LEU A 324 -11.76 46.02 -49.42
CA LEU A 324 -11.58 44.62 -49.06
C LEU A 324 -11.36 43.82 -50.35
N ASP A 325 -10.11 43.73 -50.83
CA ASP A 325 -9.56 42.50 -51.38
C ASP A 325 -8.02 42.48 -51.44
N GLU A 326 -7.48 41.30 -51.17
CA GLU A 326 -6.09 40.81 -51.11
C GLU A 326 -4.89 41.73 -51.47
N LYS A 327 -4.10 42.08 -50.44
CA LYS A 327 -2.67 41.70 -50.30
C LYS A 327 -2.09 42.34 -49.03
N ALA A 328 -1.88 41.52 -48.01
CA ALA A 328 -1.23 41.92 -46.77
C ALA A 328 0.25 42.26 -47.03
N MET A 329 0.59 43.55 -46.96
CA MET A 329 1.97 44.02 -46.95
C MET A 329 2.51 43.86 -45.53
N LYS A 330 3.49 42.97 -45.33
CA LYS A 330 4.17 42.76 -44.05
C LYS A 330 4.93 44.04 -43.65
N PRO A 331 4.94 44.43 -42.37
CA PRO A 331 5.81 45.49 -41.89
C PRO A 331 7.28 45.02 -41.98
N SER A 332 8.09 45.72 -42.78
CA SER A 332 9.54 45.47 -42.87
C SER A 332 10.26 46.01 -41.63
N LEU A 333 10.97 45.14 -40.91
CA LEU A 333 11.85 45.51 -39.80
C LEU A 333 12.98 46.42 -40.30
N SER A 334 13.39 47.39 -39.49
CA SER A 334 14.55 48.23 -39.82
C SER A 334 15.84 47.41 -39.79
N LEU A 335 16.88 47.83 -40.53
CA LEU A 335 18.14 47.07 -40.66
C LEU A 335 18.79 46.76 -39.29
N ASP A 336 18.68 47.70 -38.35
CA ASP A 336 19.21 47.55 -36.98
C ASP A 336 18.43 46.50 -36.17
N GLU A 337 17.10 46.47 -36.31
CA GLU A 337 16.23 45.46 -35.67
C GLU A 337 16.46 44.06 -36.27
N GLN A 338 16.74 43.97 -37.58
CA GLN A 338 17.08 42.71 -38.24
C GLN A 338 18.41 42.15 -37.71
N ILE A 339 19.41 43.00 -37.53
CA ILE A 339 20.74 42.60 -37.00
C ILE A 339 20.62 42.16 -35.53
N GLU A 340 19.84 42.87 -34.71
CA GLU A 340 19.63 42.49 -33.31
C GLU A 340 18.87 41.17 -33.18
N ALA A 341 17.84 40.96 -34.01
CA ALA A 341 17.07 39.72 -34.06
C ALA A 341 17.93 38.52 -34.49
N LEU A 342 18.82 38.70 -35.47
CA LEU A 342 19.77 37.66 -35.89
C LEU A 342 20.79 37.31 -34.81
N THR A 343 21.25 38.31 -34.06
CA THR A 343 22.20 38.10 -32.96
C THR A 343 21.56 37.26 -31.85
N LYS A 344 20.30 37.54 -31.51
CA LYS A 344 19.52 36.73 -30.55
C LYS A 344 19.26 35.32 -31.07
N LEU A 345 18.89 35.16 -32.35
CA LEU A 345 18.71 33.84 -32.94
C LEU A 345 20.00 33.00 -32.94
N LYS A 346 21.17 33.63 -33.17
CA LYS A 346 22.46 32.93 -33.14
C LYS A 346 22.79 32.45 -31.73
N SER A 347 22.47 33.24 -30.70
CA SER A 347 22.63 32.82 -29.29
C SER A 347 21.76 31.60 -28.92
N LEU A 348 20.55 31.49 -29.50
CA LEU A 348 19.65 30.35 -29.26
C LEU A 348 20.10 29.08 -29.99
N LEU A 349 20.70 29.22 -31.18
CA LEU A 349 21.35 28.11 -31.89
C LEU A 349 22.59 27.61 -31.11
N ASP A 350 23.42 28.52 -30.62
CA ASP A 350 24.64 28.15 -29.86
C ASP A 350 24.30 27.55 -28.48
N ALA A 351 23.13 27.89 -27.92
CA ALA A 351 22.59 27.25 -26.72
C ALA A 351 21.93 25.87 -26.99
N GLY A 352 21.90 25.41 -28.24
CA GLY A 352 21.30 24.12 -28.64
C GLY A 352 19.77 24.09 -28.57
N ILE A 353 19.12 25.26 -28.43
CA ILE A 353 17.66 25.39 -28.32
C ILE A 353 17.01 25.35 -29.72
N LEU A 354 17.73 25.83 -30.74
CA LEU A 354 17.29 25.79 -32.14
C LEU A 354 18.20 24.85 -32.95
N SER A 355 17.62 24.18 -33.93
CA SER A 355 18.39 23.46 -34.94
C SER A 355 18.93 24.41 -36.02
N GLN A 356 19.98 23.99 -36.73
CA GLN A 356 20.59 24.79 -37.81
C GLN A 356 19.58 25.12 -38.93
N GLU A 357 18.69 24.19 -39.28
CA GLU A 357 17.66 24.41 -40.29
C GLU A 357 16.61 25.44 -39.86
N GLU A 358 16.22 25.46 -38.58
CA GLU A 358 15.26 26.42 -38.05
C GLU A 358 15.85 27.83 -37.96
N PHE A 359 17.13 27.93 -37.61
CA PHE A 359 17.88 29.18 -37.64
C PHE A 359 17.96 29.75 -39.06
N ASP A 360 18.32 28.93 -40.05
CA ASP A 360 18.49 29.38 -41.43
C ASP A 360 17.14 29.80 -42.08
N ARG A 361 16.04 29.12 -41.73
CA ARG A 361 14.69 29.51 -42.16
C ARG A 361 14.29 30.87 -41.58
N LYS A 362 14.55 31.11 -40.29
CA LYS A 362 14.19 32.37 -39.62
C LYS A 362 15.09 33.53 -40.03
N LYS A 363 16.36 33.26 -40.34
CA LYS A 363 17.30 34.26 -40.88
C LYS A 363 16.85 34.80 -42.24
N LYS A 364 16.40 33.92 -43.14
CA LYS A 364 15.82 34.31 -44.44
C LYS A 364 14.58 35.17 -44.28
N GLU A 365 13.69 34.78 -43.37
CA GLU A 365 12.45 35.50 -43.09
C GLU A 365 12.68 36.91 -42.49
N ILE A 366 13.75 37.11 -41.71
CA ILE A 366 14.07 38.42 -41.09
C ILE A 366 14.80 39.35 -42.04
N MET A 367 15.65 38.82 -42.93
CA MET A 367 16.44 39.61 -43.88
C MET A 367 15.72 39.85 -45.22
N ASP A 368 14.48 39.36 -45.38
CA ASP A 368 13.74 39.38 -46.64
C ASP A 368 14.56 38.81 -47.84
N LEU A 369 15.31 37.73 -47.60
CA LEU A 369 16.13 36.97 -48.56
C LEU A 369 15.51 35.60 -48.85
#